data_AF-A0A2W5EVY5-F1
#
_entry.id   AF-A0A2W5EVY5-F1
#
_cell.length_a   1.000
_cell.length_b   1.000
_cell.length_c   1.000
_cell.angle_alpha   90.00
_cell.angle_beta   90.00
_cell.angle_gamma   90.00
#
_symmetry.space_group_name_H-M   'P 1'
#
loop_
_entity.id
_entity.type
_entity.pdbx_description
1 polymer ?
#
loop_
_entity_poly.entity_id
_entity_poly.type
_entity_poly.pdbx_seq_one_letter_code
_entity_poly.pdbx_strand_id
1 'polypeptide(L)'
;MRNLYYLCAMLLFWGCSPKFDIPETETNTIMQATMSIRQLKQLHAIGKFELLSNNDVIEGVVIADDKSGNFYQSIVVQDNSGGIVLRIASSNLYTSYPIGRKVYIHLKGLYMGDYRGTIQLGGGIDSSLSYRPQLNGIASNLVDKFVFKGAFNQIVQPRVVLPSQLTDNLQDTLQSTLVSITNVQFNDADLSKKMADVSKQVSAVSFILQDCLGNAVLLRNSSYATFSNIDVPKGNGILTGVFTLYNSDKQIIVRDTSDFQFYNSRCNAQVADTNKITTIRALRKLYNGKSLTIPFGTVIKGTIISDNKNEANGNYKFQDADGSGIILYGSSLSTLTFDKSYIIDIGGTTLEQFSNELEITKLDINKIYPTNYQMVRPKITNIAQMNDSAEVWCSSLIQLQNVYISTPTVASSGRTYTIMDNKGSVESFIRSTAAFNLQPGNANTLMGYISLNGGRIQVQLRNQTDIAYTGGTVIVPISFSSEYTFKNVTSSSGVVDPGPNPSVSGLSFGSFRAIGLGSNPS
;
A
#
# COMPACT_ATOMS: atom_id res chain seq x y z
N MET A 1 55.86 1.19 -76.18
CA MET A 1 55.73 -0.08 -76.93
C MET A 1 55.81 -1.20 -75.90
N ARG A 2 54.87 -2.12 -75.69
CA ARG A 2 53.92 -2.77 -76.59
C ARG A 2 52.76 -3.32 -75.74
N ASN A 3 51.52 -3.12 -76.18
CA ASN A 3 50.30 -3.70 -75.60
C ASN A 3 50.30 -5.23 -75.73
N LEU A 4 49.68 -5.94 -74.78
CA LEU A 4 48.97 -7.18 -75.09
C LEU A 4 47.88 -7.49 -74.04
N TYR A 5 46.62 -7.40 -74.47
CA TYR A 5 45.43 -7.84 -73.76
C TYR A 5 45.29 -9.36 -73.89
N TYR A 6 44.92 -10.05 -72.80
CA TYR A 6 44.26 -11.35 -72.90
C TYR A 6 43.07 -11.47 -71.94
N LEU A 7 41.95 -11.73 -72.59
CA LEU A 7 40.60 -12.01 -72.13
C LEU A 7 40.58 -13.30 -71.29
N CYS A 8 40.02 -13.27 -70.07
CA CYS A 8 39.82 -14.48 -69.25
C CYS A 8 38.31 -14.73 -69.10
N ALA A 9 37.88 -15.90 -69.59
CA ALA A 9 36.50 -16.35 -69.65
C ALA A 9 35.97 -16.81 -68.28
N MET A 10 34.75 -16.38 -67.92
CA MET A 10 34.02 -16.88 -66.75
C MET A 10 33.42 -18.26 -67.05
N LEU A 11 33.84 -19.28 -66.30
CA LEU A 11 33.20 -20.60 -66.23
C LEU A 11 32.13 -20.58 -65.12
N LEU A 12 30.88 -20.78 -65.52
CA LEU A 12 29.75 -21.03 -64.60
C LEU A 12 29.75 -22.52 -64.22
N PHE A 13 30.06 -22.83 -62.95
CA PHE A 13 29.86 -24.16 -62.40
C PHE A 13 28.39 -24.31 -61.95
N TRP A 14 27.65 -25.17 -62.65
CA TRP A 14 26.41 -25.78 -62.14
C TRP A 14 26.78 -26.83 -61.08
N GLY A 15 26.69 -26.45 -59.80
CA GLY A 15 26.74 -27.36 -58.67
C GLY A 15 25.34 -27.70 -58.19
N CYS A 16 24.94 -28.96 -58.36
CA CYS A 16 23.72 -29.53 -57.77
C CYS A 16 23.94 -29.71 -56.26
N SER A 17 23.29 -28.93 -55.41
CA SER A 17 23.34 -29.15 -53.96
C SER A 17 22.54 -30.42 -53.60
N PRO A 18 23.06 -31.33 -52.76
CA PRO A 18 22.23 -32.36 -52.15
C PRO A 18 21.10 -31.66 -51.37
N LYS A 19 19.86 -32.13 -51.56
CA LYS A 19 18.71 -31.66 -50.78
C LYS A 19 19.05 -31.91 -49.31
N PHE A 20 19.23 -30.83 -48.55
CA PHE A 20 19.25 -30.89 -47.11
C PHE A 20 17.87 -31.43 -46.69
N ASP A 21 17.83 -32.62 -46.10
CA ASP A 21 16.64 -33.08 -45.38
C ASP A 21 16.41 -32.11 -44.22
N ILE A 22 15.56 -31.12 -44.46
CA ILE A 22 15.05 -30.22 -43.44
C ILE A 22 14.32 -31.14 -42.46
N PRO A 23 14.69 -31.18 -41.15
CA PRO A 23 13.89 -31.90 -40.17
C PRO A 23 12.46 -31.43 -40.32
N GLU A 24 11.50 -32.37 -40.41
CA GLU A 24 10.08 -32.03 -40.43
C GLU A 24 9.84 -31.02 -39.31
N THR A 25 9.39 -29.82 -39.69
CA THR A 25 8.97 -28.80 -38.74
C THR A 25 7.96 -29.48 -37.84
N GLU A 26 8.34 -29.82 -36.59
CA GLU A 26 7.39 -30.39 -35.65
C GLU A 26 6.18 -29.46 -35.66
N THR A 27 5.05 -30.01 -36.08
CA THR A 27 3.77 -29.33 -36.01
C THR A 27 3.59 -28.99 -34.54
N ASN A 28 3.87 -27.73 -34.19
CA ASN A 28 3.63 -27.18 -32.85
C ASN A 28 2.13 -27.28 -32.61
N THR A 29 1.69 -28.39 -32.06
CA THR A 29 0.39 -28.49 -31.42
C THR A 29 0.41 -27.40 -30.36
N ILE A 30 -0.34 -26.31 -30.57
CA ILE A 30 -0.45 -25.24 -29.60
C ILE A 30 -1.15 -25.85 -28.39
N MET A 31 -0.36 -26.27 -27.41
CA MET A 31 -0.87 -26.76 -26.15
C MET A 31 -1.50 -25.57 -25.41
N GLN A 32 -2.74 -25.77 -24.98
CA GLN A 32 -3.54 -24.74 -24.32
C GLN A 32 -3.81 -25.17 -22.89
N ALA A 33 -3.69 -24.22 -21.96
CA ALA A 33 -4.12 -24.44 -20.60
C ALA A 33 -5.65 -24.60 -20.55
N THR A 34 -6.12 -25.62 -19.83
CA THR A 34 -7.55 -25.87 -19.59
C THR A 34 -8.02 -25.26 -18.27
N MET A 35 -7.08 -24.91 -17.37
CA MET A 35 -7.36 -24.26 -16.10
C MET A 35 -6.22 -23.34 -15.67
N SER A 36 -6.53 -22.40 -14.79
CA SER A 36 -5.55 -21.52 -14.14
C SER A 36 -4.91 -22.17 -12.91
N ILE A 37 -3.74 -21.68 -12.51
CA ILE A 37 -3.06 -22.16 -11.30
C ILE A 37 -3.91 -21.92 -10.05
N ARG A 38 -4.65 -20.81 -9.97
CA ARG A 38 -5.57 -20.54 -8.86
C ARG A 38 -6.69 -21.58 -8.77
N GLN A 39 -7.31 -21.94 -9.89
CA GLN A 39 -8.34 -22.99 -9.92
C GLN A 39 -7.77 -24.34 -9.49
N LEU A 40 -6.53 -24.65 -9.86
CA LEU A 40 -5.86 -25.87 -9.44
C LEU A 40 -5.67 -25.89 -7.92
N LYS A 41 -5.13 -24.81 -7.36
CA LYS A 41 -4.89 -24.70 -5.91
C LYS A 41 -6.18 -24.87 -5.09
N GLN A 42 -7.33 -24.42 -5.60
CA GLN A 42 -8.63 -24.59 -4.94
C GLN A 42 -9.05 -26.05 -4.73
N LEU A 43 -8.44 -27.00 -5.46
CA LEU A 43 -8.71 -28.42 -5.28
C LEU A 43 -8.01 -29.01 -4.03
N HIS A 44 -7.10 -28.27 -3.40
CA HIS A 44 -6.26 -28.76 -2.31
C HIS A 44 -6.84 -28.45 -0.93
N ALA A 45 -6.72 -29.42 -0.01
CA ALA A 45 -6.98 -29.23 1.41
C ALA A 45 -5.70 -29.40 2.24
N ILE A 46 -5.51 -28.54 3.26
CA ILE A 46 -4.32 -28.53 4.11
C ILE A 46 -3.96 -29.92 4.65
N GLY A 47 -2.70 -30.33 4.46
CA GLY A 47 -2.15 -31.60 4.92
C GLY A 47 -2.65 -32.83 4.14
N LYS A 48 -3.35 -32.66 3.03
CA LYS A 48 -3.87 -33.74 2.19
C LYS A 48 -3.02 -33.94 0.94
N PHE A 49 -3.26 -35.06 0.27
CA PHE A 49 -2.70 -35.34 -1.05
C PHE A 49 -3.83 -35.70 -2.00
N GLU A 50 -3.82 -35.09 -3.18
CA GLU A 50 -4.84 -35.29 -4.20
C GLU A 50 -4.20 -35.83 -5.48
N LEU A 51 -4.63 -37.02 -5.91
CA LEU A 51 -4.27 -37.53 -7.25
C LEU A 51 -5.11 -36.80 -8.30
N LEU A 52 -4.44 -36.07 -9.17
CA LEU A 52 -5.09 -35.37 -10.27
C LEU A 52 -5.41 -36.37 -11.38
N SER A 53 -6.69 -36.64 -11.61
CA SER A 53 -7.15 -37.69 -12.54
C SER A 53 -7.62 -37.16 -13.90
N ASN A 54 -7.91 -35.86 -13.97
CA ASN A 54 -8.38 -35.20 -15.19
C ASN A 54 -7.21 -34.86 -16.12
N ASN A 55 -7.46 -34.82 -17.42
CA ASN A 55 -6.50 -34.42 -18.46
C ASN A 55 -6.29 -32.89 -18.51
N ASP A 56 -6.36 -32.22 -17.36
CA ASP A 56 -6.20 -30.77 -17.29
C ASP A 56 -4.74 -30.36 -17.50
N VAL A 57 -4.56 -29.15 -18.05
CA VAL A 57 -3.26 -28.55 -18.32
C VAL A 57 -3.24 -27.16 -17.71
N ILE A 58 -2.19 -26.85 -16.95
CA ILE A 58 -1.87 -25.46 -16.56
C ILE A 58 -0.71 -24.96 -17.41
N GLU A 59 -0.65 -23.65 -17.61
CA GLU A 59 0.52 -22.98 -18.16
C GLU A 59 1.06 -21.94 -17.18
N GLY A 60 2.34 -21.61 -17.33
CA GLY A 60 2.93 -20.49 -16.61
C GLY A 60 4.38 -20.29 -16.97
N VAL A 61 4.99 -19.28 -16.37
CA VAL A 61 6.40 -18.95 -16.55
C VAL A 61 7.17 -19.38 -15.30
N VAL A 62 8.32 -20.01 -15.50
CA VAL A 62 9.25 -20.33 -14.41
C VAL A 62 9.79 -19.02 -13.82
N ILE A 63 9.53 -18.78 -12.53
CA ILE A 63 9.98 -17.60 -11.80
C ILE A 63 11.17 -17.87 -10.87
N ALA A 64 11.38 -19.13 -10.48
CA ALA A 64 12.50 -19.59 -9.65
C ALA A 64 12.89 -21.03 -10.01
N ASP A 65 14.17 -21.34 -9.86
CA ASP A 65 14.76 -22.66 -10.17
C ASP A 65 15.83 -23.05 -9.12
N ASP A 66 16.42 -24.22 -9.29
CA ASP A 66 17.37 -24.82 -8.34
C ASP A 66 18.81 -24.30 -8.47
N LYS A 67 19.09 -23.36 -9.38
CA LYS A 67 20.46 -22.94 -9.74
C LYS A 67 21.28 -22.48 -8.54
N SER A 68 20.68 -21.71 -7.66
CA SER A 68 21.33 -21.17 -6.47
C SER A 68 21.26 -22.10 -5.26
N GLY A 69 20.48 -23.18 -5.33
CA GLY A 69 20.25 -24.10 -4.21
C GLY A 69 19.21 -23.65 -3.18
N ASN A 70 18.56 -22.49 -3.35
CA ASN A 70 17.48 -22.06 -2.43
C ASN A 70 16.14 -22.77 -2.73
N PHE A 71 15.90 -23.13 -4.00
CA PHE A 71 14.74 -23.94 -4.45
C PHE A 71 15.17 -25.35 -4.86
N TYR A 72 15.68 -26.13 -3.90
CA TYR A 72 16.25 -27.46 -4.15
C TYR A 72 15.25 -28.43 -4.81
N GLN A 73 15.65 -29.01 -5.95
CA GLN A 73 14.86 -30.02 -6.68
C GLN A 73 13.43 -29.56 -7.01
N SER A 74 13.32 -28.30 -7.40
CA SER A 74 12.04 -27.69 -7.73
C SER A 74 12.20 -26.54 -8.70
N ILE A 75 11.15 -26.28 -9.48
CA ILE A 75 10.92 -24.98 -10.11
C ILE A 75 9.63 -24.38 -9.56
N VAL A 76 9.51 -23.06 -9.60
CA VAL A 76 8.27 -22.35 -9.27
C VAL A 76 7.69 -21.75 -10.54
N VAL A 77 6.42 -22.04 -10.81
CA VAL A 77 5.72 -21.62 -12.04
C VAL A 77 4.60 -20.67 -11.68
N GLN A 78 4.49 -19.56 -12.40
CA GLN A 78 3.48 -18.53 -12.16
C GLN A 78 2.71 -18.18 -13.44
N ASP A 79 1.40 -18.00 -13.30
CA ASP A 79 0.51 -17.39 -14.27
C ASP A 79 -0.08 -16.07 -13.72
N ASN A 80 -1.05 -15.48 -14.43
CA ASN A 80 -1.70 -14.25 -13.97
C ASN A 80 -2.58 -14.45 -12.73
N SER A 81 -2.99 -15.69 -12.42
CA SER A 81 -3.91 -16.03 -11.33
C SER A 81 -3.21 -16.41 -10.02
N GLY A 82 -1.98 -16.94 -10.09
CA GLY A 82 -1.22 -17.42 -8.93
C GLY A 82 0.05 -18.16 -9.35
N GLY A 83 0.69 -18.84 -8.41
CA GLY A 83 1.85 -19.66 -8.70
C GLY A 83 1.84 -20.97 -7.92
N ILE A 84 2.69 -21.91 -8.32
CA ILE A 84 2.77 -23.24 -7.75
C ILE A 84 4.20 -23.77 -7.81
N VAL A 85 4.60 -24.50 -6.77
CA VAL A 85 5.90 -25.18 -6.73
C VAL A 85 5.75 -26.53 -7.43
N LEU A 86 6.65 -26.84 -8.36
CA LEU A 86 6.74 -28.15 -9.00
C LEU A 86 7.99 -28.88 -8.51
N ARG A 87 7.80 -29.96 -7.77
CA ARG A 87 8.86 -30.84 -7.25
C ARG A 87 9.31 -31.78 -8.35
N ILE A 88 10.62 -31.80 -8.65
CA ILE A 88 11.22 -32.69 -9.64
C ILE A 88 12.44 -33.34 -8.99
N ALA A 89 12.48 -34.67 -8.94
CA ALA A 89 13.55 -35.44 -8.30
C ALA A 89 14.82 -35.48 -9.19
N SER A 90 15.33 -34.30 -9.54
CA SER A 90 16.54 -34.07 -10.34
C SER A 90 17.22 -32.78 -9.89
N SER A 91 18.52 -32.67 -10.13
CA SER A 91 19.29 -31.43 -9.98
C SER A 91 19.53 -30.76 -11.34
N ASN A 92 20.05 -29.52 -11.30
CA ASN A 92 20.35 -28.69 -12.46
C ASN A 92 19.13 -28.41 -13.35
N LEU A 93 17.95 -28.29 -12.74
CA LEU A 93 16.69 -28.01 -13.42
C LEU A 93 16.76 -26.70 -14.21
N TYR A 94 17.52 -25.71 -13.72
CA TYR A 94 17.76 -24.44 -14.40
C TYR A 94 18.31 -24.56 -15.84
N THR A 95 18.92 -25.69 -16.20
CA THR A 95 19.43 -25.92 -17.56
C THR A 95 18.31 -26.18 -18.57
N SER A 96 17.24 -26.85 -18.13
CA SER A 96 16.09 -27.20 -18.96
C SER A 96 14.90 -26.28 -18.75
N TYR A 97 14.76 -25.76 -17.53
CA TYR A 97 13.68 -24.92 -17.04
C TYR A 97 14.24 -23.64 -16.37
N PRO A 98 15.05 -22.84 -17.09
CA PRO A 98 15.55 -21.58 -16.54
C PRO A 98 14.41 -20.61 -16.24
N ILE A 99 14.63 -19.70 -15.28
CA ILE A 99 13.77 -18.52 -15.07
C ILE A 99 13.45 -17.84 -16.41
N GLY A 100 12.16 -17.53 -16.65
CA GLY A 100 11.67 -16.95 -17.89
C GLY A 100 11.27 -17.97 -18.97
N ARG A 101 11.35 -19.27 -18.69
CA ARG A 101 10.80 -20.32 -19.55
C ARG A 101 9.30 -20.46 -19.32
N LYS A 102 8.49 -20.35 -20.37
CA LYS A 102 7.10 -20.80 -20.36
C LYS A 102 7.07 -22.33 -20.33
N VAL A 103 6.20 -22.91 -19.51
CA VAL A 103 5.96 -24.35 -19.42
C VAL A 103 4.47 -24.65 -19.43
N TYR A 104 4.12 -25.83 -19.94
CA TYR A 104 2.81 -26.44 -19.85
C TYR A 104 2.93 -27.70 -19.02
N ILE A 105 2.04 -27.87 -18.03
CA ILE A 105 2.08 -29.01 -17.12
C ILE A 105 0.78 -29.79 -17.27
N HIS A 106 0.90 -31.01 -17.80
CA HIS A 106 -0.17 -32.00 -17.80
C HIS A 106 -0.37 -32.54 -16.38
N LEU A 107 -1.59 -32.43 -15.87
CA LEU A 107 -1.88 -32.71 -14.47
C LEU A 107 -2.22 -34.17 -14.22
N LYS A 108 -2.77 -34.90 -15.20
CA LYS A 108 -3.20 -36.29 -14.99
C LYS A 108 -2.05 -37.18 -14.53
N GLY A 109 -2.20 -37.78 -13.35
CA GLY A 109 -1.20 -38.67 -12.76
C GLY A 109 -0.20 -37.96 -11.84
N LEU A 110 -0.23 -36.63 -11.75
CA LEU A 110 0.49 -35.89 -10.71
C LEU A 110 -0.30 -35.88 -9.41
N TYR A 111 0.44 -35.69 -8.32
CA TYR A 111 -0.12 -35.48 -7.00
C TYR A 111 0.02 -34.01 -6.61
N MET A 112 -1.03 -33.47 -6.00
CA MET A 112 -0.98 -32.22 -5.27
C MET A 112 -0.83 -32.50 -3.77
N GLY A 113 -0.17 -31.60 -3.06
CA GLY A 113 -0.05 -31.61 -1.61
C GLY A 113 0.56 -30.31 -1.13
N ASP A 114 0.82 -30.17 0.17
CA ASP A 114 1.51 -29.01 0.71
C ASP A 114 2.74 -29.37 1.55
N TYR A 115 3.71 -28.47 1.52
CA TYR A 115 4.79 -28.46 2.49
C TYR A 115 4.51 -27.36 3.52
N ARG A 116 3.86 -27.76 4.61
CA ARG A 116 3.50 -26.86 5.72
C ARG A 116 2.74 -25.62 5.23
N GLY A 117 1.71 -25.81 4.44
CA GLY A 117 0.86 -24.75 3.92
C GLY A 117 1.25 -24.20 2.55
N THR A 118 2.46 -24.43 2.05
CA THR A 118 2.80 -24.09 0.65
C THR A 118 2.35 -25.20 -0.29
N ILE A 119 1.38 -24.93 -1.18
CA ILE A 119 0.86 -25.92 -2.13
C ILE A 119 1.90 -26.23 -3.22
N GLN A 120 2.04 -27.52 -3.56
CA GLN A 120 3.02 -28.06 -4.49
C GLN A 120 2.44 -29.17 -5.37
N LEU A 121 3.09 -29.40 -6.50
CA LEU A 121 2.87 -30.54 -7.40
C LEU A 121 4.08 -31.49 -7.39
N GLY A 122 3.82 -32.79 -7.49
CA GLY A 122 4.84 -33.83 -7.47
C GLY A 122 4.37 -35.11 -8.18
N GLY A 123 5.28 -36.08 -8.29
CA GLY A 123 5.05 -37.32 -9.05
C GLY A 123 4.51 -38.49 -8.24
N GLY A 124 4.41 -38.35 -6.91
CA GLY A 124 3.99 -39.42 -6.03
C GLY A 124 4.01 -39.03 -4.57
N ILE A 125 3.64 -39.96 -3.70
CA ILE A 125 3.68 -39.79 -2.25
C ILE A 125 4.74 -40.75 -1.70
N ASP A 126 5.70 -40.21 -0.95
CA ASP A 126 6.59 -41.01 -0.12
C ASP A 126 5.90 -41.27 1.23
N SER A 127 5.51 -42.53 1.45
CA SER A 127 4.89 -42.99 2.69
C SER A 127 5.81 -43.89 3.51
N SER A 128 7.14 -43.81 3.30
CA SER A 128 8.14 -44.57 4.09
C SER A 128 8.00 -44.33 5.59
N LEU A 129 7.52 -43.15 5.99
CA LEU A 129 7.09 -42.83 7.35
C LEU A 129 5.57 -42.62 7.36
N SER A 130 4.80 -43.65 7.72
CA SER A 130 3.32 -43.65 7.62
C SER A 130 2.63 -42.50 8.38
N TYR A 131 3.25 -41.96 9.44
CA TYR A 131 2.73 -40.84 10.22
C TYR A 131 3.12 -39.47 9.68
N ARG A 132 4.00 -39.42 8.66
CA ARG A 132 4.49 -38.18 8.01
C ARG A 132 4.73 -38.40 6.51
N PRO A 133 3.69 -38.78 5.73
CA PRO A 133 3.82 -38.86 4.28
C PRO A 133 4.27 -37.52 3.69
N GLN A 134 5.04 -37.57 2.62
CA GLN A 134 5.56 -36.39 1.92
C GLN A 134 5.29 -36.47 0.43
N LEU A 135 5.09 -35.31 -0.21
CA LEU A 135 5.03 -35.23 -1.66
C LEU A 135 6.43 -35.50 -2.23
N ASN A 136 6.54 -36.52 -3.07
CA ASN A 136 7.78 -36.82 -3.78
C ASN A 136 7.82 -36.09 -5.13
N GLY A 137 9.02 -35.73 -5.57
CA GLY A 137 9.21 -35.08 -6.86
C GLY A 137 8.89 -35.99 -8.04
N ILE A 138 8.56 -35.40 -9.18
CA ILE A 138 8.46 -36.12 -10.46
C ILE A 138 9.82 -36.76 -10.75
N ALA A 139 9.86 -38.07 -10.97
CA ALA A 139 11.10 -38.76 -11.31
C ALA A 139 11.70 -38.15 -12.58
N SER A 140 13.02 -37.96 -12.61
CA SER A 140 13.72 -37.24 -13.69
C SER A 140 13.43 -37.81 -15.09
N ASN A 141 13.33 -39.13 -15.21
CA ASN A 141 13.00 -39.85 -16.44
C ASN A 141 11.52 -39.76 -16.85
N LEU A 142 10.65 -39.23 -16.00
CA LEU A 142 9.22 -39.05 -16.26
C LEU A 142 8.84 -37.58 -16.50
N VAL A 143 9.75 -36.62 -16.25
CA VAL A 143 9.43 -35.19 -16.32
C VAL A 143 8.87 -34.78 -17.69
N ASP A 144 9.44 -35.30 -18.78
CA ASP A 144 9.03 -34.97 -20.15
C ASP A 144 7.64 -35.53 -20.52
N LYS A 145 7.05 -36.40 -19.69
CA LYS A 145 5.65 -36.83 -19.84
C LYS A 145 4.65 -35.80 -19.31
N PHE A 146 5.09 -34.94 -18.38
CA PHE A 146 4.22 -34.01 -17.67
C PHE A 146 4.53 -32.56 -18.02
N VAL A 147 5.80 -32.21 -18.23
CA VAL A 147 6.25 -30.83 -18.40
C VAL A 147 6.75 -30.63 -19.82
N PHE A 148 6.09 -29.71 -20.52
CA PHE A 148 6.42 -29.37 -21.89
C PHE A 148 6.92 -27.93 -21.98
N LYS A 149 8.02 -27.73 -22.71
CA LYS A 149 8.70 -26.44 -22.81
C LYS A 149 8.01 -25.56 -23.85
N GLY A 150 7.65 -24.36 -23.44
CA GLY A 150 7.20 -23.28 -24.33
C GLY A 150 8.30 -22.27 -24.63
N ALA A 151 7.87 -21.07 -25.02
CA ALA A 151 8.74 -19.93 -25.32
C ALA A 151 9.67 -19.58 -24.15
N PHE A 152 10.87 -19.10 -24.48
CA PHE A 152 11.85 -18.60 -23.50
C PHE A 152 11.84 -17.06 -23.46
N ASN A 153 12.64 -16.47 -22.56
CA ASN A 153 12.76 -15.01 -22.37
C ASN A 153 11.44 -14.31 -22.02
N GLN A 154 10.55 -15.01 -21.32
CA GLN A 154 9.33 -14.42 -20.78
C GLN A 154 9.68 -13.63 -19.51
N ILE A 155 9.17 -12.41 -19.41
CA ILE A 155 9.41 -11.54 -18.25
C ILE A 155 8.18 -11.55 -17.36
N VAL A 156 8.35 -11.97 -16.10
CA VAL A 156 7.33 -11.84 -15.07
C VAL A 156 7.70 -10.66 -14.18
N GLN A 157 6.85 -9.64 -14.14
CA GLN A 157 7.01 -8.51 -13.24
C GLN A 157 6.60 -8.93 -11.82
N PRO A 158 7.46 -8.75 -10.81
CA PRO A 158 7.09 -9.01 -9.42
C PRO A 158 5.89 -8.16 -9.00
N ARG A 159 5.01 -8.74 -8.18
CA ARG A 159 3.90 -7.99 -7.56
C ARG A 159 4.44 -7.19 -6.37
N VAL A 160 4.32 -5.87 -6.42
CA VAL A 160 4.71 -5.01 -5.29
C VAL A 160 3.69 -5.18 -4.16
N VAL A 161 4.16 -5.59 -2.98
CA VAL A 161 3.30 -5.86 -1.82
C VAL A 161 3.92 -5.30 -0.53
N LEU A 162 3.06 -4.95 0.41
CA LEU A 162 3.43 -4.71 1.80
C LEU A 162 3.44 -6.04 2.57
N PRO A 163 4.28 -6.19 3.61
CA PRO A 163 4.26 -7.40 4.44
C PRO A 163 2.88 -7.73 5.02
N SER A 164 2.07 -6.72 5.33
CA SER A 164 0.70 -6.86 5.85
C SER A 164 -0.30 -7.44 4.85
N GLN A 165 0.01 -7.44 3.55
CA GLN A 165 -0.84 -8.03 2.51
C GLN A 165 -0.61 -9.54 2.34
N LEU A 166 0.47 -10.08 2.92
CA LEU A 166 0.73 -11.51 2.91
C LEU A 166 -0.16 -12.18 3.98
N THR A 167 -0.90 -13.21 3.58
CA THR A 167 -1.78 -13.96 4.49
C THR A 167 -1.34 -15.41 4.63
N ASP A 168 -1.74 -16.07 5.70
CA ASP A 168 -1.57 -17.52 5.90
C ASP A 168 -2.76 -18.32 5.33
N ASN A 169 -3.63 -17.67 4.54
CA ASN A 169 -4.68 -18.37 3.82
C ASN A 169 -4.05 -19.32 2.80
N LEU A 170 -4.39 -20.60 2.89
CA LEU A 170 -3.92 -21.65 1.99
C LEU A 170 -4.07 -21.28 0.50
N GLN A 171 -5.14 -20.55 0.17
CA GLN A 171 -5.51 -20.16 -1.20
C GLN A 171 -5.14 -18.71 -1.52
N ASP A 172 -4.21 -18.10 -0.77
CA ASP A 172 -3.67 -16.78 -1.09
C ASP A 172 -3.11 -16.77 -2.53
N THR A 173 -3.60 -15.81 -3.31
CA THR A 173 -3.20 -15.61 -4.72
C THR A 173 -1.75 -15.16 -4.89
N LEU A 174 -1.12 -14.69 -3.82
CA LEU A 174 0.30 -14.35 -3.79
C LEU A 174 1.18 -15.55 -3.48
N GLN A 175 0.66 -16.61 -2.86
CA GLN A 175 1.48 -17.77 -2.50
C GLN A 175 2.05 -18.43 -3.76
N SER A 176 3.35 -18.69 -3.72
CA SER A 176 4.20 -19.20 -4.80
C SER A 176 4.29 -18.26 -6.01
N THR A 177 4.06 -16.96 -5.82
CA THR A 177 4.29 -15.92 -6.84
C THR A 177 5.51 -15.08 -6.53
N LEU A 178 6.06 -14.44 -7.56
CA LEU A 178 7.13 -13.47 -7.46
C LEU A 178 6.58 -12.16 -6.91
N VAL A 179 7.07 -11.76 -5.74
CA VAL A 179 6.68 -10.53 -5.05
C VAL A 179 7.90 -9.65 -4.82
N SER A 180 7.67 -8.33 -4.75
CA SER A 180 8.67 -7.36 -4.31
C SER A 180 8.15 -6.57 -3.12
N ILE A 181 8.99 -6.42 -2.10
CA ILE A 181 8.70 -5.64 -0.91
C ILE A 181 9.70 -4.49 -0.87
N THR A 182 9.18 -3.27 -0.86
CA THR A 182 9.99 -2.04 -0.96
C THR A 182 10.31 -1.49 0.42
N ASN A 183 11.41 -0.73 0.49
CA ASN A 183 11.87 -0.03 1.69
C ASN A 183 12.12 -0.95 2.89
N VAL A 184 12.56 -2.19 2.64
CA VAL A 184 12.89 -3.15 3.70
C VAL A 184 14.39 -3.23 3.95
N GLN A 185 14.75 -3.62 5.17
CA GLN A 185 16.12 -3.82 5.61
C GLN A 185 16.22 -4.98 6.61
N PHE A 186 17.40 -5.59 6.72
CA PHE A 186 17.71 -6.51 7.83
C PHE A 186 17.72 -5.77 9.16
N ASN A 187 17.47 -6.47 10.26
CA ASN A 187 17.62 -5.91 11.61
C ASN A 187 19.08 -5.57 11.93
N ASP A 188 19.30 -4.60 12.82
CA ASP A 188 20.65 -4.15 13.19
C ASP A 188 21.50 -5.28 13.78
N ALA A 189 20.86 -6.19 14.53
CA ALA A 189 21.51 -7.37 15.11
C ALA A 189 21.97 -8.43 14.08
N ASP A 190 21.48 -8.33 12.84
CA ASP A 190 21.80 -9.28 11.78
C ASP A 190 22.91 -8.77 10.83
N LEU A 191 23.36 -7.51 10.94
CA LEU A 191 24.26 -6.86 9.96
C LEU A 191 25.67 -7.44 9.88
N SER A 192 26.06 -8.27 10.84
CA SER A 192 27.33 -9.01 10.85
C SER A 192 27.18 -10.46 10.40
N LYS A 193 25.95 -10.92 10.12
CA LYS A 193 25.67 -12.32 9.76
C LYS A 193 25.87 -12.56 8.27
N LYS A 194 26.08 -13.85 7.96
CA LYS A 194 26.01 -14.40 6.61
C LYS A 194 24.58 -14.71 6.22
N MET A 195 24.33 -14.86 4.92
CA MET A 195 23.01 -15.14 4.35
C MET A 195 22.41 -16.49 4.77
N ALA A 196 23.22 -17.45 5.23
CA ALA A 196 22.79 -18.67 5.88
C ALA A 196 23.93 -19.29 6.74
N ASP A 197 23.73 -20.48 7.30
CA ASP A 197 24.74 -21.19 8.07
C ASP A 197 25.76 -21.89 7.16
N VAL A 198 26.97 -21.34 7.08
CA VAL A 198 28.06 -21.85 6.26
C VAL A 198 28.54 -23.24 6.72
N SER A 199 28.38 -23.56 8.01
CA SER A 199 28.78 -24.86 8.56
C SER A 199 27.80 -25.99 8.22
N LYS A 200 26.58 -25.63 7.78
CA LYS A 200 25.47 -26.54 7.47
C LYS A 200 25.03 -27.41 8.66
N GLN A 201 25.28 -26.95 9.89
CA GLN A 201 24.74 -27.57 11.10
C GLN A 201 23.22 -27.43 11.16
N VAL A 202 22.69 -26.33 10.62
CA VAL A 202 21.27 -26.17 10.31
C VAL A 202 21.05 -26.12 8.81
N SER A 203 19.92 -26.68 8.33
CA SER A 203 19.61 -26.75 6.89
C SER A 203 19.17 -25.42 6.28
N ALA A 204 18.72 -24.47 7.10
CA ALA A 204 18.30 -23.15 6.69
C ALA A 204 18.29 -22.17 7.87
N VAL A 205 18.45 -20.89 7.57
CA VAL A 205 18.38 -19.76 8.51
C VAL A 205 17.24 -18.84 8.10
N SER A 206 16.60 -18.21 9.08
CA SER A 206 15.55 -17.21 8.85
C SER A 206 15.98 -15.85 9.41
N PHE A 207 15.61 -14.78 8.70
CA PHE A 207 15.81 -13.39 9.12
C PHE A 207 14.46 -12.68 9.16
N ILE A 208 14.30 -11.74 10.08
CA ILE A 208 13.18 -10.81 10.06
C ILE A 208 13.66 -9.53 9.36
N LEU A 209 13.01 -9.19 8.25
CA LEU A 209 13.22 -7.93 7.55
C LEU A 209 12.07 -7.00 7.91
N GLN A 210 12.36 -5.72 8.09
CA GLN A 210 11.36 -4.72 8.44
C GLN A 210 11.39 -3.55 7.46
N ASP A 211 10.24 -2.97 7.16
CA ASP A 211 10.13 -1.70 6.48
C ASP A 211 10.30 -0.50 7.45
N CYS A 212 10.34 0.71 6.90
CA CYS A 212 10.49 1.92 7.72
C CYS A 212 9.25 2.29 8.54
N LEU A 213 8.15 1.54 8.41
CA LEU A 213 6.92 1.67 9.21
C LEU A 213 6.82 0.59 10.29
N GLY A 214 7.79 -0.33 10.36
CA GLY A 214 7.82 -1.44 11.30
C GLY A 214 7.03 -2.67 10.85
N ASN A 215 6.53 -2.72 9.61
CA ASN A 215 5.95 -3.96 9.08
C ASN A 215 7.07 -4.95 8.79
N ALA A 216 6.87 -6.21 9.18
CA ALA A 216 7.91 -7.23 9.12
C ALA A 216 7.53 -8.40 8.21
N VAL A 217 8.54 -8.98 7.55
CA VAL A 217 8.43 -10.20 6.74
C VAL A 217 9.58 -11.14 7.08
N LEU A 218 9.32 -12.45 7.06
CA LEU A 218 10.39 -13.44 7.24
C LEU A 218 11.08 -13.69 5.90
N LEU A 219 12.41 -13.66 5.88
CA LEU A 219 13.24 -14.19 4.81
C LEU A 219 13.77 -15.55 5.24
N ARG A 220 13.71 -16.56 4.37
CA ARG A 220 14.27 -17.88 4.63
C ARG A 220 15.27 -18.27 3.55
N ASN A 221 16.47 -18.64 3.97
CA ASN A 221 17.56 -19.08 3.09
C ASN A 221 18.07 -20.45 3.49
N SER A 222 18.28 -21.31 2.49
CA SER A 222 18.94 -22.59 2.62
C SER A 222 20.43 -22.41 2.93
N SER A 223 20.94 -23.19 3.87
CA SER A 223 22.38 -23.29 4.15
C SER A 223 23.16 -23.98 3.02
N TYR A 224 22.45 -24.65 2.12
CA TYR A 224 23.00 -25.26 0.90
C TYR A 224 23.01 -24.30 -0.28
N ALA A 225 22.48 -23.08 -0.15
CA ALA A 225 22.51 -22.11 -1.22
C ALA A 225 23.95 -21.67 -1.53
N THR A 226 24.25 -21.42 -2.80
CA THR A 226 25.58 -20.99 -3.28
C THR A 226 26.00 -19.64 -2.70
N PHE A 227 25.03 -18.84 -2.25
CA PHE A 227 25.24 -17.54 -1.61
C PHE A 227 25.26 -17.60 -0.07
N SER A 228 25.27 -18.77 0.56
CA SER A 228 25.19 -18.91 2.03
C SER A 228 26.27 -18.13 2.80
N ASN A 229 27.49 -18.03 2.24
CA ASN A 229 28.64 -17.33 2.85
C ASN A 229 28.74 -15.84 2.45
N ILE A 230 27.75 -15.30 1.74
CA ILE A 230 27.69 -13.87 1.42
C ILE A 230 27.19 -13.12 2.66
N ASP A 231 27.77 -11.94 2.94
CA ASP A 231 27.28 -11.08 4.02
C ASP A 231 25.89 -10.54 3.70
N VAL A 232 25.06 -10.36 4.72
CA VAL A 232 23.76 -9.70 4.51
C VAL A 232 23.97 -8.25 4.01
N PRO A 233 23.17 -7.77 3.04
CA PRO A 233 23.19 -6.37 2.63
C PRO A 233 22.86 -5.43 3.80
N LYS A 234 23.67 -4.38 3.98
CA LYS A 234 23.56 -3.48 5.14
C LYS A 234 22.55 -2.35 4.96
N GLY A 235 22.24 -2.00 3.71
CA GLY A 235 21.34 -0.92 3.37
C GLY A 235 19.86 -1.28 3.49
N ASN A 236 19.03 -0.39 2.98
CA ASN A 236 17.60 -0.56 2.78
C ASN A 236 17.31 -0.61 1.27
N GLY A 237 16.23 -1.29 0.87
CA GLY A 237 15.75 -1.17 -0.50
C GLY A 237 14.68 -2.19 -0.84
N ILE A 238 14.82 -2.80 -2.02
CA ILE A 238 13.81 -3.72 -2.57
C ILE A 238 14.28 -5.16 -2.37
N LEU A 239 13.43 -5.95 -1.71
CA LEU A 239 13.56 -7.40 -1.65
C LEU A 239 12.62 -8.00 -2.71
N THR A 240 13.14 -8.84 -3.59
CA THR A 240 12.33 -9.64 -4.52
C THR A 240 12.43 -11.11 -4.17
N GLY A 241 11.36 -11.89 -4.31
CA GLY A 241 11.44 -13.32 -4.05
C GLY A 241 10.10 -14.02 -4.20
N VAL A 242 10.08 -15.31 -3.90
CA VAL A 242 8.86 -16.13 -3.94
C VAL A 242 8.23 -16.15 -2.55
N PHE A 243 6.96 -15.76 -2.46
CA PHE A 243 6.21 -15.87 -1.22
C PHE A 243 5.78 -17.33 -0.96
N THR A 244 6.05 -17.83 0.24
CA THR A 244 5.76 -19.19 0.71
C THR A 244 5.21 -19.17 2.13
N LEU A 245 4.58 -20.26 2.53
CA LEU A 245 4.12 -20.52 3.90
C LEU A 245 4.94 -21.65 4.54
N TYR A 246 5.15 -21.52 5.84
CA TYR A 246 5.65 -22.59 6.69
C TYR A 246 4.85 -22.61 7.99
N ASN A 247 3.81 -23.45 8.02
CA ASN A 247 2.71 -23.37 8.97
C ASN A 247 2.03 -21.99 8.86
N SER A 248 2.03 -21.20 9.93
CA SER A 248 1.52 -19.82 9.96
C SER A 248 2.56 -18.77 9.54
N ASP A 249 3.83 -19.16 9.38
CA ASP A 249 4.88 -18.22 9.01
C ASP A 249 4.78 -17.84 7.55
N LYS A 250 4.75 -16.53 7.29
CA LYS A 250 4.78 -15.94 5.96
C LYS A 250 6.22 -15.61 5.58
N GLN A 251 6.75 -16.31 4.58
CA GLN A 251 8.17 -16.32 4.30
C GLN A 251 8.45 -15.98 2.83
N ILE A 252 9.46 -15.16 2.59
CA ILE A 252 10.04 -14.93 1.27
C ILE A 252 11.26 -15.83 1.13
N ILE A 253 11.35 -16.51 -0.02
CA ILE A 253 12.53 -17.25 -0.45
C ILE A 253 13.10 -16.53 -1.67
N VAL A 254 14.34 -16.08 -1.58
CA VAL A 254 15.04 -15.39 -2.67
C VAL A 254 15.63 -16.38 -3.66
N ARG A 255 15.79 -15.97 -4.92
CA ARG A 255 16.36 -16.81 -5.97
C ARG A 255 17.87 -16.75 -5.92
N ASP A 256 18.45 -15.58 -5.73
CA ASP A 256 19.88 -15.37 -5.54
C ASP A 256 20.14 -14.00 -4.88
N THR A 257 21.38 -13.51 -4.88
CA THR A 257 21.72 -12.22 -4.26
C THR A 257 21.23 -11.00 -5.05
N SER A 258 20.89 -11.15 -6.34
CA SER A 258 20.36 -10.03 -7.15
C SER A 258 18.96 -9.60 -6.73
N ASP A 259 18.26 -10.46 -5.98
CA ASP A 259 16.98 -10.20 -5.36
C ASP A 259 17.06 -9.21 -4.17
N PHE A 260 18.28 -8.81 -3.76
CA PHE A 260 18.52 -7.75 -2.78
C PHE A 260 19.05 -6.47 -3.44
N GLN A 261 18.17 -5.49 -3.63
CA GLN A 261 18.53 -4.17 -4.14
C GLN A 261 18.58 -3.16 -2.99
N PHE A 262 19.45 -3.41 -2.01
CA PHE A 262 19.52 -2.65 -0.75
C PHE A 262 20.54 -1.51 -0.82
N TYR A 263 20.38 -0.64 -1.82
CA TYR A 263 21.32 0.43 -2.13
C TYR A 263 21.06 1.73 -1.37
N ASN A 264 19.92 1.84 -0.69
CA ASN A 264 19.53 3.06 0.02
C ASN A 264 20.09 3.08 1.45
N SER A 265 20.19 4.28 2.03
CA SER A 265 20.46 4.45 3.45
C SER A 265 19.44 3.68 4.31
N ARG A 266 19.82 3.27 5.51
CA ARG A 266 18.86 2.62 6.44
C ARG A 266 17.73 3.58 6.83
N CYS A 267 16.60 3.05 7.27
CA CYS A 267 15.41 3.82 7.64
C CYS A 267 15.66 4.96 8.65
N ASN A 268 16.69 4.86 9.49
CA ASN A 268 17.08 5.89 10.47
C ASN A 268 18.14 6.89 9.95
N ALA A 269 18.61 6.72 8.72
CA ALA A 269 19.67 7.50 8.09
C ALA A 269 19.26 8.04 6.70
N GLN A 270 17.98 7.93 6.34
CA GLN A 270 17.43 8.54 5.13
C GLN A 270 17.50 10.08 5.27
N VAL A 271 18.04 10.73 4.25
CA VAL A 271 18.17 12.19 4.21
C VAL A 271 16.95 12.78 3.51
N ALA A 272 16.45 13.89 4.03
CA ALA A 272 15.36 14.63 3.40
C ALA A 272 15.77 15.18 2.03
N ASP A 273 14.95 14.91 1.00
CA ASP A 273 15.05 15.55 -0.30
C ASP A 273 13.87 16.50 -0.48
N THR A 274 14.16 17.80 -0.50
CA THR A 274 13.15 18.86 -0.60
C THR A 274 12.47 18.91 -1.98
N ASN A 275 12.94 18.15 -2.96
CA ASN A 275 12.27 17.97 -4.26
C ASN A 275 11.30 16.79 -4.26
N LYS A 276 11.38 15.90 -3.27
CA LYS A 276 10.53 14.71 -3.15
C LYS A 276 9.48 14.92 -2.06
N ILE A 277 8.38 15.54 -2.44
CA ILE A 277 7.29 15.89 -1.52
C ILE A 277 6.30 14.74 -1.37
N THR A 278 6.05 14.33 -0.13
CA THR A 278 4.94 13.48 0.29
C THR A 278 3.68 14.34 0.46
N THR A 279 2.57 13.93 -0.14
CA THR A 279 1.29 14.63 0.07
C THR A 279 0.76 14.37 1.47
N ILE A 280 0.05 15.34 2.06
CA ILE A 280 -0.56 15.18 3.38
C ILE A 280 -1.61 14.07 3.34
N ARG A 281 -2.28 13.86 2.20
CA ARG A 281 -3.17 12.72 2.00
C ARG A 281 -2.45 11.37 2.16
N ALA A 282 -1.26 11.23 1.59
CA ALA A 282 -0.45 10.02 1.72
C ALA A 282 0.04 9.84 3.16
N LEU A 283 0.48 10.93 3.81
CA LEU A 283 0.89 10.93 5.21
C LEU A 283 -0.25 10.47 6.14
N ARG A 284 -1.47 11.00 5.97
CA ARG A 284 -2.64 10.62 6.79
C ARG A 284 -2.96 9.12 6.68
N LYS A 285 -2.72 8.49 5.53
CA LYS A 285 -2.93 7.04 5.34
C LYS A 285 -1.94 6.17 6.13
N LEU A 286 -0.83 6.72 6.61
CA LEU A 286 0.10 5.98 7.46
C LEU A 286 -0.52 5.71 8.85
N TYR A 287 -1.40 6.59 9.32
CA TYR A 287 -2.04 6.42 10.63
C TYR A 287 -3.10 5.31 10.58
N ASN A 288 -2.91 4.28 11.40
CA ASN A 288 -3.79 3.11 11.49
C ASN A 288 -4.49 3.00 12.86
N GLY A 289 -4.64 4.12 13.58
CA GLY A 289 -5.20 4.16 14.94
C GLY A 289 -4.16 4.10 16.06
N LYS A 290 -2.86 4.09 15.73
CA LYS A 290 -1.76 4.14 16.70
C LYS A 290 -0.74 5.18 16.28
N SER A 291 -0.15 5.88 17.27
CA SER A 291 0.97 6.78 17.04
C SER A 291 2.13 6.04 16.40
N LEU A 292 2.79 6.67 15.43
CA LEU A 292 3.94 6.10 14.73
C LEU A 292 5.03 7.14 14.49
N THR A 293 6.27 6.67 14.38
CA THR A 293 7.39 7.50 13.93
C THR A 293 7.32 7.61 12.41
N ILE A 294 7.27 8.84 11.89
CA ILE A 294 7.27 9.09 10.46
C ILE A 294 8.63 8.66 9.88
N PRO A 295 8.67 7.89 8.77
CA PRO A 295 9.92 7.46 8.17
C PRO A 295 10.87 8.62 7.89
N PHE A 296 12.17 8.45 8.20
CA PHE A 296 13.17 9.48 7.89
C PHE A 296 13.19 9.80 6.39
N GLY A 297 13.55 11.04 6.06
CA GLY A 297 13.52 11.55 4.69
C GLY A 297 12.13 11.94 4.17
N THR A 298 11.06 11.78 4.98
CA THR A 298 9.72 12.24 4.60
C THR A 298 9.64 13.76 4.66
N VAL A 299 9.35 14.39 3.52
CA VAL A 299 9.20 15.84 3.41
C VAL A 299 7.77 16.18 2.99
N ILE A 300 7.17 17.19 3.61
CA ILE A 300 5.86 17.75 3.20
C ILE A 300 6.02 19.21 2.75
N LYS A 301 5.10 19.68 1.90
CA LYS A 301 5.03 21.07 1.45
C LYS A 301 3.60 21.57 1.52
N GLY A 302 3.43 22.80 1.98
CA GLY A 302 2.10 23.38 2.17
C GLY A 302 2.16 24.78 2.75
N THR A 303 1.00 25.27 3.16
CA THR A 303 0.78 26.62 3.65
C THR A 303 0.10 26.57 5.01
N ILE A 304 0.51 27.45 5.92
CA ILE A 304 -0.15 27.63 7.21
C ILE A 304 -1.47 28.36 6.98
N ILE A 305 -2.58 27.67 7.22
CA ILE A 305 -3.93 28.20 7.04
C ILE A 305 -4.58 28.66 8.35
N SER A 306 -4.00 28.38 9.51
CA SER A 306 -4.51 28.89 10.79
C SER A 306 -3.90 30.26 11.13
N ASP A 307 -4.70 31.14 11.72
CA ASP A 307 -4.21 32.33 12.42
C ASP A 307 -3.99 31.97 13.90
N ASN A 308 -2.78 32.19 14.40
CA ASN A 308 -2.41 31.85 15.78
C ASN A 308 -3.23 32.61 16.84
N LYS A 309 -3.83 33.75 16.49
CA LYS A 309 -4.71 34.51 17.39
C LYS A 309 -6.02 33.80 17.67
N ASN A 310 -6.50 32.97 16.74
CA ASN A 310 -7.72 32.21 16.87
C ASN A 310 -7.48 30.69 16.90
N GLU A 311 -6.32 30.26 17.41
CA GLU A 311 -5.94 28.86 17.49
C GLU A 311 -5.36 28.53 18.88
N ALA A 312 -5.37 27.26 19.28
CA ALA A 312 -4.72 26.82 20.51
C ALA A 312 -3.20 27.04 20.42
N ASN A 313 -2.56 27.35 21.56
CA ASN A 313 -1.11 27.56 21.57
C ASN A 313 -0.36 26.32 21.09
N GLY A 314 0.56 26.50 20.13
CA GLY A 314 1.35 25.43 19.54
C GLY A 314 0.67 24.68 18.38
N ASN A 315 -0.61 24.95 18.10
CA ASN A 315 -1.32 24.34 16.97
C ASN A 315 -1.20 25.21 15.72
N TYR A 316 -0.77 24.60 14.62
CA TYR A 316 -0.77 25.24 13.31
C TYR A 316 -1.42 24.31 12.28
N LYS A 317 -2.47 24.78 11.60
CA LYS A 317 -3.11 24.02 10.53
C LYS A 317 -2.32 24.24 9.24
N PHE A 318 -1.86 23.15 8.65
CA PHE A 318 -1.00 23.15 7.48
C PHE A 318 -1.67 22.37 6.36
N GLN A 319 -1.79 22.98 5.19
CA GLN A 319 -2.48 22.39 4.04
C GLN A 319 -1.57 22.35 2.80
N ASP A 320 -1.57 21.21 2.12
CA ASP A 320 -0.85 21.03 0.86
C ASP A 320 -1.64 21.54 -0.36
N ALA A 321 -1.00 21.55 -1.52
CA ALA A 321 -1.63 21.99 -2.78
C ALA A 321 -2.80 21.09 -3.21
N ASP A 322 -2.84 19.84 -2.76
CA ASP A 322 -3.93 18.88 -3.02
C ASP A 322 -5.17 19.13 -2.14
N GLY A 323 -5.04 20.07 -1.20
CA GLY A 323 -6.10 20.48 -0.31
C GLY A 323 -6.23 19.63 0.95
N SER A 324 -5.29 18.73 1.24
CA SER A 324 -5.32 17.94 2.47
C SER A 324 -4.60 18.67 3.60
N GLY A 325 -5.23 18.69 4.77
CA GLY A 325 -4.74 19.38 5.95
C GLY A 325 -4.20 18.46 7.05
N ILE A 326 -3.31 18.99 7.89
CA ILE A 326 -2.81 18.34 9.10
C ILE A 326 -2.45 19.40 10.15
N ILE A 327 -2.43 19.01 11.43
CA ILE A 327 -1.88 19.86 12.49
C ILE A 327 -0.36 19.68 12.54
N LEU A 328 0.37 20.78 12.57
CA LEU A 328 1.74 20.84 13.05
C LEU A 328 1.66 21.29 14.51
N TYR A 329 2.13 20.45 15.43
CA TYR A 329 2.10 20.72 16.86
C TYR A 329 3.51 20.95 17.40
N GLY A 330 3.71 22.10 18.05
CA GLY A 330 4.95 22.39 18.76
C GLY A 330 4.97 23.77 19.40
N SER A 331 5.41 23.84 20.66
CA SER A 331 5.51 25.08 21.44
C SER A 331 6.62 26.03 20.97
N SER A 332 7.58 25.54 20.16
CA SER A 332 8.75 26.30 19.68
C SER A 332 8.68 26.65 18.19
N LEU A 333 7.50 26.57 17.56
CA LEU A 333 7.31 26.81 16.13
C LEU A 333 7.00 28.28 15.79
N SER A 334 7.57 29.23 16.52
CA SER A 334 7.23 30.67 16.45
C SER A 334 7.51 31.34 15.10
N THR A 335 8.24 30.69 14.20
CA THR A 335 8.53 31.18 12.84
C THR A 335 7.40 30.88 11.83
N LEU A 336 6.46 30.00 12.20
CA LEU A 336 5.31 29.67 11.36
C LEU A 336 4.30 30.82 11.41
N THR A 337 4.02 31.38 10.24
CA THR A 337 3.14 32.54 10.10
C THR A 337 1.99 32.24 9.15
N PHE A 338 0.84 32.83 9.46
CA PHE A 338 -0.37 32.71 8.65
C PHE A 338 -0.10 33.08 7.18
N ASP A 339 -0.65 32.27 6.28
CA ASP A 339 -0.58 32.43 4.81
C ASP A 339 0.85 32.41 4.24
N LYS A 340 1.79 31.77 4.96
CA LYS A 340 3.13 31.45 4.46
C LYS A 340 3.28 29.97 4.18
N SER A 341 4.08 29.69 3.15
CA SER A 341 4.35 28.33 2.69
C SER A 341 5.72 27.84 3.15
N TYR A 342 5.78 26.55 3.49
CA TYR A 342 6.96 25.90 4.02
C TYR A 342 7.17 24.53 3.36
N ILE A 343 8.44 24.13 3.25
CA ILE A 343 8.87 22.76 3.05
C ILE A 343 9.39 22.27 4.40
N ILE A 344 8.91 21.11 4.86
CA ILE A 344 9.22 20.62 6.20
C ILE A 344 9.72 19.18 6.10
N ASP A 345 10.93 18.92 6.60
CA ASP A 345 11.39 17.56 6.88
C ASP A 345 10.73 17.09 8.19
N ILE A 346 9.79 16.16 8.04
CA ILE A 346 9.04 15.52 9.12
C ILE A 346 9.58 14.10 9.41
N GLY A 347 10.71 13.73 8.82
CA GLY A 347 11.35 12.44 9.05
C GLY A 347 11.81 12.29 10.50
N GLY A 348 11.43 11.19 11.13
CA GLY A 348 11.76 10.88 12.53
C GLY A 348 10.83 11.54 13.56
N THR A 349 9.88 12.39 13.13
CA THR A 349 8.88 12.99 14.02
C THR A 349 7.74 11.99 14.29
N THR A 350 6.74 12.37 15.08
CA THR A 350 5.62 11.48 15.44
C THR A 350 4.33 11.92 14.75
N LEU A 351 3.64 10.99 14.07
CA LEU A 351 2.26 11.15 13.60
C LEU A 351 1.33 10.50 14.63
N GLU A 352 0.43 11.28 15.20
CA GLU A 352 -0.51 10.82 16.21
C GLU A 352 -1.87 11.51 16.11
N GLN A 353 -2.80 11.09 16.95
CA GLN A 353 -4.13 11.69 17.01
C GLN A 353 -4.39 12.25 18.40
N PHE A 354 -4.83 13.50 18.44
CA PHE A 354 -5.27 14.17 19.66
C PHE A 354 -6.65 14.80 19.41
N SER A 355 -7.60 14.57 20.33
CA SER A 355 -8.96 15.11 20.22
C SER A 355 -9.64 14.87 18.86
N ASN A 356 -9.45 13.67 18.29
CA ASN A 356 -9.93 13.22 16.97
C ASN A 356 -9.27 13.89 15.75
N GLU A 357 -8.24 14.71 15.93
CA GLU A 357 -7.49 15.32 14.83
C GLU A 357 -6.08 14.72 14.70
N LEU A 358 -5.61 14.53 13.46
CA LEU A 358 -4.25 14.09 13.21
C LEU A 358 -3.26 15.24 13.32
N GLU A 359 -2.17 14.98 14.04
CA GLU A 359 -1.11 15.94 14.29
C GLU A 359 0.29 15.33 14.11
N ILE A 360 1.22 16.19 13.72
CA ILE A 360 2.65 15.91 13.70
C ILE A 360 3.27 16.60 14.91
N THR A 361 3.88 15.83 15.81
CA THR A 361 4.56 16.33 17.01
C THR A 361 6.07 16.13 16.91
N LYS A 362 6.84 16.71 17.84
CA LYS A 362 8.33 16.65 17.88
C LYS A 362 9.01 17.24 16.64
N LEU A 363 8.40 18.27 16.07
CA LEU A 363 8.98 19.03 14.96
C LEU A 363 10.21 19.81 15.42
N ASP A 364 11.25 19.81 14.58
CA ASP A 364 12.44 20.64 14.75
C ASP A 364 12.34 21.88 13.87
N ILE A 365 12.47 23.06 14.49
CA ILE A 365 12.38 24.35 13.80
C ILE A 365 13.47 24.51 12.72
N ASN A 366 14.62 23.84 12.88
CA ASN A 366 15.73 23.88 11.92
C ASN A 366 15.45 23.06 10.64
N LYS A 367 14.36 22.29 10.65
CA LYS A 367 13.90 21.45 9.52
C LYS A 367 12.71 22.06 8.78
N ILE A 368 12.40 23.32 9.06
CA ILE A 368 11.31 24.08 8.46
C ILE A 368 11.90 25.16 7.56
N TYR A 369 11.69 25.03 6.26
CA TYR A 369 12.27 25.90 5.25
C TYR A 369 11.17 26.76 4.61
N PRO A 370 11.19 28.09 4.75
CA PRO A 370 10.31 28.96 4.00
C PRO A 370 10.47 28.73 2.50
N THR A 371 9.36 28.77 1.76
CA THR A 371 9.36 28.65 0.30
C THR A 371 8.45 29.73 -0.29
N ASN A 372 8.55 29.93 -1.61
CA ASN A 372 7.60 30.76 -2.35
C ASN A 372 6.17 30.33 -2.05
N TYR A 373 5.32 31.34 -1.85
CA TYR A 373 3.91 31.17 -1.56
C TYR A 373 3.24 30.28 -2.60
N GLN A 374 2.54 29.26 -2.12
CA GLN A 374 1.62 28.46 -2.91
C GLN A 374 0.21 28.76 -2.46
N MET A 375 -0.58 29.32 -3.39
CA MET A 375 -1.99 29.59 -3.17
C MET A 375 -2.70 28.26 -2.89
N VAL A 376 -3.23 28.12 -1.68
CA VAL A 376 -4.07 26.99 -1.28
C VAL A 376 -5.51 27.31 -1.60
N ARG A 377 -6.18 26.41 -2.32
CA ARG A 377 -7.59 26.60 -2.69
C ARG A 377 -8.50 26.04 -1.62
N PRO A 378 -9.53 26.79 -1.17
CA PRO A 378 -10.55 26.24 -0.31
C PRO A 378 -11.40 25.23 -1.08
N LYS A 379 -11.94 24.25 -0.36
CA LYS A 379 -13.04 23.42 -0.89
C LYS A 379 -14.33 24.21 -0.80
N ILE A 380 -14.89 24.58 -1.95
CA ILE A 380 -16.22 25.20 -2.01
C ILE A 380 -17.25 24.13 -1.69
N THR A 381 -18.07 24.35 -0.67
CA THR A 381 -19.00 23.35 -0.13
C THR A 381 -20.20 24.00 0.56
N ASN A 382 -21.22 23.20 0.86
CA ASN A 382 -22.27 23.52 1.84
C ASN A 382 -22.02 22.78 3.17
N ILE A 383 -22.81 23.11 4.20
CA ILE A 383 -22.63 22.58 5.56
C ILE A 383 -22.88 21.06 5.62
N ALA A 384 -23.89 20.54 4.92
CA ALA A 384 -24.17 19.11 4.92
C ALA A 384 -23.00 18.31 4.33
N GLN A 385 -22.51 18.69 3.14
CA GLN A 385 -21.37 18.04 2.49
C GLN A 385 -20.08 18.13 3.31
N MET A 386 -19.86 19.28 3.97
CA MET A 386 -18.74 19.46 4.89
C MET A 386 -18.84 18.49 6.06
N ASN A 387 -20.01 18.38 6.69
CA ASN A 387 -20.24 17.50 7.83
C ASN A 387 -20.02 16.02 7.45
N ASP A 388 -20.52 15.60 6.30
CA ASP A 388 -20.31 14.24 5.76
C ASP A 388 -18.83 13.94 5.47
N SER A 389 -18.04 14.96 5.15
CA SER A 389 -16.63 14.83 4.77
C SER A 389 -15.65 15.22 5.89
N ALA A 390 -16.13 15.53 7.10
CA ALA A 390 -15.36 16.23 8.12
C ALA A 390 -14.10 15.46 8.59
N GLU A 391 -14.16 14.12 8.67
CA GLU A 391 -13.01 13.29 9.02
C GLU A 391 -11.88 13.35 7.98
N VAL A 392 -12.25 13.40 6.71
CA VAL A 392 -11.31 13.46 5.57
C VAL A 392 -10.78 14.87 5.38
N TRP A 393 -11.62 15.89 5.59
CA TRP A 393 -11.31 17.29 5.34
C TRP A 393 -10.84 18.05 6.59
N CYS A 394 -10.79 17.40 7.75
CA CYS A 394 -10.24 17.95 8.99
C CYS A 394 -8.88 18.63 8.74
N SER A 395 -8.69 19.80 9.37
CA SER A 395 -7.54 20.69 9.20
C SER A 395 -7.35 21.27 7.79
N SER A 396 -8.36 21.15 6.92
CA SER A 396 -8.33 21.70 5.56
C SER A 396 -9.26 22.90 5.41
N LEU A 397 -8.88 23.81 4.53
CA LEU A 397 -9.60 25.02 4.17
C LEU A 397 -10.86 24.69 3.36
N ILE A 398 -11.94 25.35 3.74
CA ILE A 398 -13.25 25.30 3.09
C ILE A 398 -13.77 26.71 2.84
N GLN A 399 -14.72 26.83 1.92
CA GLN A 399 -15.49 28.05 1.73
C GLN A 399 -16.97 27.66 1.66
N LEU A 400 -17.72 28.08 2.69
CA LEU A 400 -19.17 27.99 2.71
C LEU A 400 -19.77 29.14 1.90
N GLN A 401 -20.90 28.88 1.25
CA GLN A 401 -21.61 29.85 0.42
C GLN A 401 -22.99 30.15 0.99
N ASN A 402 -23.40 31.43 0.93
CA ASN A 402 -24.74 31.90 1.29
C ASN A 402 -25.17 31.43 2.68
N VAL A 403 -24.36 31.75 3.69
CA VAL A 403 -24.60 31.36 5.08
C VAL A 403 -25.21 32.51 5.88
N TYR A 404 -25.93 32.15 6.93
CA TYR A 404 -26.33 33.04 8.01
C TYR A 404 -25.46 32.81 9.26
N ILE A 405 -25.04 33.90 9.88
CA ILE A 405 -24.26 33.93 11.12
C ILE A 405 -25.17 34.37 12.27
N SER A 406 -25.30 33.54 13.31
CA SER A 406 -26.13 33.86 14.47
C SER A 406 -25.57 35.03 15.31
N THR A 407 -26.41 35.56 16.20
CA THR A 407 -25.92 36.26 17.38
C THR A 407 -25.06 35.28 18.21
N PRO A 408 -23.88 35.69 18.71
CA PRO A 408 -23.02 34.76 19.44
C PRO A 408 -23.48 34.54 20.87
N THR A 409 -23.17 33.37 21.39
CA THR A 409 -23.05 33.14 22.84
C THR A 409 -21.68 33.62 23.31
N VAL A 410 -21.63 34.44 24.36
CA VAL A 410 -20.40 35.07 24.85
C VAL A 410 -19.90 34.39 26.12
N ALA A 411 -18.62 34.05 26.15
CA ALA A 411 -17.89 33.54 27.31
C ALA A 411 -16.59 34.32 27.52
N SER A 412 -15.93 34.13 28.67
CA SER A 412 -14.63 34.75 28.95
C SER A 412 -13.53 34.30 27.99
N SER A 413 -13.61 33.05 27.51
CA SER A 413 -12.67 32.47 26.56
C SER A 413 -12.89 32.91 25.11
N GLY A 414 -14.05 33.46 24.77
CA GLY A 414 -14.40 33.81 23.39
C GLY A 414 -15.90 33.86 23.11
N ARG A 415 -16.24 33.80 21.82
CA ARG A 415 -17.61 33.88 21.30
C ARG A 415 -17.90 32.69 20.41
N THR A 416 -19.04 32.04 20.63
CA THR A 416 -19.52 30.92 19.80
C THR A 416 -20.64 31.41 18.89
N TYR A 417 -20.49 31.20 17.60
CA TYR A 417 -21.48 31.49 16.58
C TYR A 417 -22.02 30.19 15.99
N THR A 418 -23.31 30.18 15.64
CA THR A 418 -23.90 29.13 14.80
C THR A 418 -23.96 29.66 13.37
N ILE A 419 -23.29 28.95 12.47
CA ILE A 419 -23.32 29.20 11.02
C ILE A 419 -24.36 28.27 10.41
N MET A 420 -25.24 28.81 9.58
CA MET A 420 -26.36 28.07 8.99
C MET A 420 -26.44 28.29 7.48
N ASP A 421 -26.84 27.26 6.74
CA ASP A 421 -27.32 27.37 5.36
C ASP A 421 -28.67 26.63 5.24
N ASN A 422 -29.20 26.47 4.03
CA ASN A 422 -30.45 25.72 3.84
C ASN A 422 -30.31 24.20 3.92
N LYS A 423 -29.12 23.68 4.25
CA LYS A 423 -28.78 22.25 4.35
C LYS A 423 -28.34 21.83 5.76
N GLY A 424 -27.95 22.75 6.63
CA GLY A 424 -27.57 22.43 8.00
C GLY A 424 -27.02 23.59 8.82
N SER A 425 -26.40 23.25 9.93
CA SER A 425 -25.69 24.20 10.81
C SER A 425 -24.35 23.64 11.31
N VAL A 426 -23.45 24.54 11.71
CA VAL A 426 -22.15 24.21 12.31
C VAL A 426 -21.72 25.31 13.27
N GLU A 427 -21.01 24.95 14.34
CA GLU A 427 -20.46 25.91 15.29
C GLU A 427 -19.12 26.49 14.81
N SER A 428 -18.90 27.77 15.11
CA SER A 428 -17.61 28.45 14.96
C SER A 428 -17.27 29.17 16.26
N PHE A 429 -16.09 28.90 16.82
CA PHE A 429 -15.61 29.56 18.03
C PHE A 429 -14.51 30.58 17.70
N ILE A 430 -14.70 31.82 18.16
CA ILE A 430 -13.71 32.89 18.07
C ILE A 430 -13.16 33.17 19.46
N ARG A 431 -11.88 32.88 19.68
CA ARG A 431 -11.19 33.11 20.95
C ARG A 431 -11.21 34.59 21.31
N SER A 432 -11.18 34.91 22.60
CA SER A 432 -11.03 36.31 23.07
C SER A 432 -9.68 36.93 22.67
N THR A 433 -8.69 36.11 22.35
CA THR A 433 -7.40 36.52 21.77
C THR A 433 -7.47 36.82 20.27
N ALA A 434 -8.54 36.40 19.59
CA ALA A 434 -8.76 36.72 18.20
C ALA A 434 -9.09 38.21 18.09
N ALA A 435 -8.33 38.93 17.26
CA ALA A 435 -8.49 40.38 17.10
C ALA A 435 -9.71 40.77 16.23
N PHE A 436 -10.73 39.92 16.14
CA PHE A 436 -11.92 40.11 15.31
C PHE A 436 -13.14 39.40 15.90
N ASN A 437 -14.34 39.77 15.44
CA ASN A 437 -15.61 39.14 15.77
C ASN A 437 -16.52 39.17 14.54
N LEU A 438 -17.48 38.25 14.44
CA LEU A 438 -18.45 38.27 13.35
C LEU A 438 -19.60 39.22 13.65
N GLN A 439 -20.03 39.92 12.61
CA GLN A 439 -21.34 40.56 12.56
C GLN A 439 -22.41 39.49 12.30
N PRO A 440 -23.45 39.38 13.14
CA PRO A 440 -24.61 38.53 12.84
C PRO A 440 -25.29 38.98 11.55
N GLY A 441 -25.78 38.04 10.76
CA GLY A 441 -26.41 38.32 9.47
C GLY A 441 -25.89 37.43 8.33
N ASN A 442 -26.15 37.86 7.11
CA ASN A 442 -25.90 37.06 5.90
C ASN A 442 -24.52 37.31 5.32
N ALA A 443 -23.87 36.23 4.90
CA ALA A 443 -22.61 36.26 4.19
C ALA A 443 -22.70 35.43 2.90
N ASN A 444 -22.29 36.05 1.79
CA ASN A 444 -22.15 35.40 0.49
C ASN A 444 -21.12 34.27 0.56
N THR A 445 -20.00 34.52 1.24
CA THR A 445 -18.96 33.51 1.46
C THR A 445 -18.38 33.63 2.86
N LEU A 446 -18.08 32.49 3.47
CA LEU A 446 -17.35 32.37 4.72
C LEU A 446 -16.28 31.29 4.58
N MET A 447 -15.03 31.67 4.76
CA MET A 447 -13.88 30.78 4.63
C MET A 447 -13.26 30.49 6.00
N GLY A 448 -12.87 29.24 6.20
CA GLY A 448 -12.30 28.73 7.44
C GLY A 448 -11.75 27.33 7.23
N TYR A 449 -11.38 26.65 8.30
CA TYR A 449 -10.94 25.26 8.24
C TYR A 449 -11.73 24.38 9.19
N ILE A 450 -11.86 23.10 8.85
CA ILE A 450 -12.59 22.14 9.66
C ILE A 450 -11.75 21.74 10.87
N SER A 451 -12.37 21.75 12.05
CA SER A 451 -11.85 21.18 13.29
C SER A 451 -12.81 20.11 13.79
N LEU A 452 -12.29 19.06 14.44
CA LEU A 452 -13.09 17.98 15.03
C LEU A 452 -13.10 17.96 16.55
N ASN A 453 -12.39 18.87 17.23
CA ASN A 453 -12.28 19.00 18.69
C ASN A 453 -13.17 18.05 19.54
N GLY A 454 -12.66 16.86 19.85
CA GLY A 454 -13.37 15.86 20.67
C GLY A 454 -14.56 15.19 19.97
N GLY A 455 -14.50 15.05 18.64
CA GLY A 455 -15.55 14.53 17.76
C GLY A 455 -16.59 15.58 17.31
N ARG A 456 -16.53 16.81 17.82
CA ARG A 456 -17.46 17.89 17.44
C ARG A 456 -16.94 18.63 16.20
N ILE A 457 -17.72 18.59 15.13
CA ILE A 457 -17.39 19.29 13.88
C ILE A 457 -17.57 20.79 14.09
N GLN A 458 -16.53 21.56 13.81
CA GLN A 458 -16.50 23.01 13.90
C GLN A 458 -15.84 23.60 12.66
N VAL A 459 -16.24 24.83 12.32
CA VAL A 459 -15.49 25.66 11.36
C VAL A 459 -14.73 26.70 12.13
N GLN A 460 -13.40 26.63 12.08
CA GLN A 460 -12.54 27.60 12.71
C GLN A 460 -12.18 28.69 11.69
N LEU A 461 -12.47 29.95 12.05
CA LEU A 461 -12.23 31.10 11.20
C LEU A 461 -10.83 31.65 11.39
N ARG A 462 -10.22 32.13 10.31
CA ARG A 462 -8.83 32.59 10.33
C ARG A 462 -8.78 34.09 10.62
N ASN A 463 -9.54 34.89 9.88
CA ASN A 463 -9.61 36.34 10.11
C ASN A 463 -10.90 36.96 9.51
N GLN A 464 -11.08 38.27 9.71
CA GLN A 464 -12.25 39.01 9.24
C GLN A 464 -12.34 39.11 7.69
N THR A 465 -11.21 39.07 6.98
CA THR A 465 -11.17 39.20 5.52
C THR A 465 -11.64 37.94 4.78
N ASP A 466 -11.82 36.84 5.51
CA ASP A 466 -12.35 35.58 4.98
C ASP A 466 -13.88 35.55 4.83
N ILE A 467 -14.54 36.67 5.15
CA ILE A 467 -16.00 36.77 5.15
C ILE A 467 -16.43 37.88 4.19
N ALA A 468 -17.30 37.51 3.24
CA ALA A 468 -17.94 38.47 2.35
C ALA A 468 -19.41 38.62 2.74
N TYR A 469 -19.74 39.69 3.46
CA TYR A 469 -21.13 39.98 3.86
C TYR A 469 -22.01 40.34 2.66
N THR A 470 -23.28 39.95 2.71
CA THR A 470 -24.26 40.30 1.67
C THR A 470 -24.75 41.72 1.88
N GLY A 471 -24.57 42.58 0.88
CA GLY A 471 -25.19 43.92 0.82
C GLY A 471 -26.69 43.84 0.48
N GLY A 472 -27.50 43.33 1.40
CA GLY A 472 -28.96 43.32 1.29
C GLY A 472 -29.56 42.03 0.74
N THR A 473 -29.85 41.09 1.65
CA THR A 473 -31.13 40.36 1.81
C THR A 473 -30.95 39.49 3.05
N VAL A 474 -31.85 39.66 4.02
CA VAL A 474 -31.75 38.96 5.30
C VAL A 474 -32.40 37.58 5.16
N ILE A 475 -31.64 36.48 5.06
CA ILE A 475 -32.15 35.18 5.50
C ILE A 475 -32.24 35.29 7.02
N VAL A 476 -33.46 35.36 7.57
CA VAL A 476 -33.67 35.24 9.02
C VAL A 476 -33.92 33.77 9.29
N PRO A 477 -33.05 33.06 10.02
CA PRO A 477 -33.37 31.73 10.50
C PRO A 477 -34.59 31.84 11.41
N ILE A 478 -35.63 31.10 11.09
CA ILE A 478 -36.75 30.94 12.00
C ILE A 478 -36.31 29.90 13.02
N SER A 479 -36.04 30.34 14.26
CA SER A 479 -35.72 29.41 15.34
C SER A 479 -36.94 28.53 15.61
N PHE A 480 -36.76 27.22 15.57
CA PHE A 480 -37.71 26.25 16.12
C PHE A 480 -36.98 25.39 17.15
N SER A 481 -37.68 24.95 18.18
CA SER A 481 -37.20 23.96 19.14
C SER A 481 -38.06 22.71 19.01
N SER A 482 -37.43 21.54 18.99
CA SER A 482 -38.11 20.25 18.97
C SER A 482 -37.24 19.24 19.71
N GLU A 483 -37.85 18.46 20.60
CA GLU A 483 -37.18 17.33 21.23
C GLU A 483 -37.17 16.13 20.27
N TYR A 484 -35.98 15.61 19.97
CA TYR A 484 -35.82 14.40 19.17
C TYR A 484 -35.14 13.32 20.01
N THR A 485 -35.76 12.14 20.07
CA THR A 485 -35.23 10.96 20.77
C THR A 485 -34.70 9.97 19.75
N PHE A 486 -33.42 9.59 19.88
CA PHE A 486 -32.76 8.56 19.06
C PHE A 486 -33.26 7.15 19.42
N LYS A 487 -34.52 6.83 19.10
CA LYS A 487 -35.18 5.58 19.53
C LYS A 487 -34.69 4.34 18.79
N ASN A 488 -34.14 4.49 17.59
CA ASN A 488 -33.76 3.34 16.76
C ASN A 488 -32.24 3.21 16.56
N VAL A 489 -31.45 4.01 17.29
CA VAL A 489 -30.00 3.81 17.35
C VAL A 489 -29.74 2.51 18.12
N THR A 490 -29.07 1.56 17.45
CA THR A 490 -28.67 0.26 17.99
C THR A 490 -27.19 0.03 17.72
N SER A 491 -26.60 -0.98 18.35
CA SER A 491 -25.23 -1.44 18.03
C SER A 491 -25.04 -1.77 16.54
N SER A 492 -26.12 -2.16 15.84
CA SER A 492 -26.09 -2.47 14.41
C SER A 492 -26.22 -1.26 13.49
N SER A 493 -26.93 -0.20 13.93
CA SER A 493 -27.18 1.00 13.13
C SER A 493 -26.11 2.09 13.33
N GLY A 494 -25.23 1.92 14.31
CA GLY A 494 -24.12 2.82 14.58
C GLY A 494 -24.57 4.15 15.19
N VAL A 495 -24.29 5.26 14.50
CA VAL A 495 -24.51 6.63 15.01
C VAL A 495 -25.65 7.37 14.33
N VAL A 496 -26.35 6.72 13.39
CA VAL A 496 -27.48 7.29 12.64
C VAL A 496 -28.76 6.62 13.11
N ASP A 497 -29.81 7.39 13.38
CA ASP A 497 -31.15 6.82 13.65
C ASP A 497 -31.75 6.35 12.31
N PRO A 498 -32.03 5.05 12.11
CA PRO A 498 -32.65 4.53 10.89
C PRO A 498 -34.16 4.84 10.80
N GLY A 499 -34.75 5.43 11.82
CA GLY A 499 -36.14 5.84 11.83
C GLY A 499 -36.44 6.99 10.86
N PRO A 500 -37.72 7.22 10.54
CA PRO A 500 -38.11 8.35 9.70
C PRO A 500 -37.72 9.67 10.38
N ASN A 501 -37.24 10.63 9.57
CA ASN A 501 -36.96 11.97 10.05
C ASN A 501 -38.25 12.60 10.63
N PRO A 502 -38.15 13.45 11.67
CA PRO A 502 -39.27 14.24 12.16
C PRO A 502 -39.94 15.01 11.02
N SER A 503 -41.26 15.12 11.06
CA SER A 503 -42.00 16.00 10.17
C SER A 503 -42.50 17.20 10.95
N VAL A 504 -42.02 18.39 10.60
CA VAL A 504 -42.58 19.66 11.08
C VAL A 504 -43.02 20.44 9.86
N SER A 505 -44.25 20.96 9.89
CA SER A 505 -44.82 21.71 8.77
C SER A 505 -43.91 22.90 8.42
N GLY A 506 -43.50 22.98 7.16
CA GLY A 506 -42.59 24.02 6.66
C GLY A 506 -41.09 23.75 6.89
N LEU A 507 -40.70 22.61 7.45
CA LEU A 507 -39.30 22.21 7.66
C LEU A 507 -39.00 20.87 6.99
N SER A 508 -37.84 20.76 6.37
CA SER A 508 -37.30 19.49 5.85
C SER A 508 -36.05 19.15 6.63
N PHE A 509 -36.03 17.96 7.23
CA PHE A 509 -34.92 17.49 8.03
C PHE A 509 -34.07 16.49 7.23
N GLY A 510 -32.75 16.63 7.33
CA GLY A 510 -31.81 15.57 6.96
C GLY A 510 -31.75 14.47 8.01
N SER A 511 -30.92 13.45 7.80
CA SER A 511 -30.68 12.39 8.77
C SER A 511 -30.05 12.92 10.06
N PHE A 512 -30.54 12.48 11.21
CA PHE A 512 -29.96 12.84 12.51
C PHE A 512 -28.83 11.87 12.86
N ARG A 513 -27.70 12.43 13.28
CA ARG A 513 -26.55 11.67 13.79
C ARG A 513 -26.32 12.00 15.26
N ALA A 514 -26.23 10.97 16.09
CA ALA A 514 -25.82 11.13 17.49
C ALA A 514 -24.31 11.40 17.55
N ILE A 515 -23.92 12.58 18.01
CA ILE A 515 -22.51 12.99 18.15
C ILE A 515 -22.05 12.64 19.57
N GLY A 516 -20.88 12.01 19.71
CA GLY A 516 -20.29 11.62 21.01
C GLY A 516 -20.55 10.18 21.45
N LEU A 517 -21.22 9.37 20.62
CA LEU A 517 -21.34 7.93 20.82
C LEU A 517 -20.25 7.18 20.03
N GLY A 518 -19.62 6.17 20.64
CA GLY A 518 -18.72 5.26 19.94
C GLY A 518 -19.44 4.42 18.89
N SER A 519 -18.71 3.67 18.07
CA SER A 519 -19.27 2.80 17.00
C SER A 519 -20.17 1.66 17.49
N ASN A 520 -20.33 1.50 18.81
CA ASN A 520 -21.26 0.60 19.47
C ASN A 520 -21.89 1.31 20.68
N PRO A 521 -22.91 2.16 20.50
CA PRO A 521 -23.67 2.68 21.62
C PRO A 521 -24.49 1.52 22.23
N SER A 522 -24.26 1.25 23.51
CA SER A 522 -24.98 0.25 24.32
C SER A 522 -26.39 0.70 24.66
#